data_AF-A0A6N4AJ78-F1
#
_entry.id   AF-A0A6N4AJ78-F1
#
_cell.length_a   1.000
_cell.length_b   1.000
_cell.length_c   1.000
_cell.angle_alpha   90.00
_cell.angle_beta   90.00
_cell.angle_gamma   90.00
#
_symmetry.space_group_name_H-M   'P 1'
#
loop_
_entity.id
_entity.type
_entity.pdbx_description
1 polymer ?
#
loop_
_entity_poly.entity_id
_entity_poly.type
_entity_poly.pdbx_seq_one_letter_code
_entity_poly.pdbx_strand_id
1 'polypeptide(L)'
;MDFLSTLTLAAESADKIQETVNATMFNVGDGNGIWYLIGAALVFFMQCGFAMVETGFTRAKNAGNIIMKNLMDFCLGTIAFVLLGFGLMLGEDTFFGLIGVPNLDVLTQLSDFNRCAEFVFNLVFCATAATIVSGAMAERTKFISYCIYSFVISLVVYPIEAHWIWGGGWLAQLGFVDFAGSTAIHMVGGLTALIGAAMVGPRIGKFSKDGKPRAILGHSIPLGALGVFILWFGWYGFNGAAASNVDYLADIFLTTTIAPAVATVVTMIFTWLKNGKPDVSMCLNASLAGLVAITAPCADTDALGAAIIGIVSGLLVCFGVWLLDYKLKVDDPVGAVAVHFFNGVWGSLAVGLFATGKGQNGITGLFYGGGFKQLGIQLLGVVSVCAFTAVTMFLTFYILKHTIGLRASREEELKGLDTTEHGLPSSYADFVIAGDSVYSGSSAEDTAVVTTAAPVETSVPVQHVSKARAPISDSDVKMTKVDIIANQEKFEVLKHALSSIGITGMTVSHVMGCGMQKGSTEFYRGVPVEARLLPKMKVEIVVCKVPVEKVVEVAKNALYTGKIGDGKIFVYDVENVIKVRTGEEAYEALQDND
;
A
#
# COMPACT_ATOMS: atom_id res chain seq x y z
N MET A 1 -61.69 -28.08 -1.41
CA MET A 1 -60.25 -28.24 -1.14
C MET A 1 -60.11 -28.47 0.34
N ASP A 2 -59.54 -29.61 0.72
CA ASP A 2 -59.31 -29.93 2.14
C ASP A 2 -58.11 -29.13 2.66
N PHE A 3 -58.09 -28.78 3.95
CA PHE A 3 -57.07 -27.92 4.57
C PHE A 3 -55.64 -28.41 4.31
N LEU A 4 -55.45 -29.74 4.27
CA LEU A 4 -54.19 -30.37 3.89
C LEU A 4 -53.78 -30.02 2.45
N SER A 5 -54.71 -30.06 1.48
CA SER A 5 -54.39 -29.68 0.08
C SER A 5 -54.00 -28.21 -0.05
N THR A 6 -54.58 -27.32 0.75
CA THR A 6 -54.23 -25.89 0.77
C THR A 6 -52.85 -25.66 1.40
N LEU A 7 -52.50 -26.42 2.44
CA LEU A 7 -51.17 -26.39 3.06
C LEU A 7 -50.09 -26.92 2.10
N THR A 8 -50.36 -28.01 1.39
CA THR A 8 -49.40 -28.55 0.40
C THR A 8 -49.18 -27.57 -0.75
N LEU A 9 -50.25 -26.97 -1.28
CA LEU A 9 -50.16 -25.95 -2.33
C LEU A 9 -49.42 -24.68 -1.86
N ALA A 10 -49.61 -24.27 -0.60
CA ALA A 10 -48.89 -23.15 -0.01
C ALA A 10 -47.39 -23.45 0.16
N ALA A 11 -47.04 -24.67 0.59
CA ALA A 11 -45.66 -25.13 0.69
C ALA A 11 -44.98 -25.22 -0.69
N GLU A 12 -45.63 -25.83 -1.68
CA GLU A 12 -45.13 -25.88 -3.07
C GLU A 12 -44.97 -24.49 -3.69
N SER A 13 -45.87 -23.55 -3.34
CA SER A 13 -45.77 -22.16 -3.76
C SER A 13 -44.58 -21.46 -3.11
N ALA A 14 -44.31 -21.71 -1.83
CA ALA A 14 -43.15 -21.16 -1.13
C ALA A 14 -41.83 -21.70 -1.70
N ASP A 15 -41.75 -23.01 -1.99
CA ASP A 15 -40.56 -23.63 -2.58
C ASP A 15 -40.24 -23.04 -3.96
N LYS A 16 -41.25 -22.86 -4.82
CA LYS A 16 -41.08 -22.21 -6.14
C LYS A 16 -40.66 -20.75 -6.04
N ILE A 17 -41.17 -20.02 -5.05
CA ILE A 17 -40.73 -18.64 -4.78
C ILE A 17 -39.26 -18.65 -4.37
N GLN A 18 -38.85 -19.53 -3.45
CA GLN A 18 -37.47 -19.63 -3.00
C GLN A 18 -36.53 -20.03 -4.13
N GLU A 19 -36.92 -20.96 -4.99
CA GLU A 19 -36.17 -21.36 -6.18
C GLU A 19 -35.99 -20.18 -7.15
N THR A 20 -37.06 -19.42 -7.42
CA THR A 20 -37.01 -18.23 -8.28
C THR A 20 -36.11 -17.14 -7.69
N VAL A 21 -36.20 -16.90 -6.37
CA VAL A 21 -35.34 -15.95 -5.66
C VAL A 21 -33.89 -16.40 -5.72
N ASN A 22 -33.60 -17.68 -5.47
CA ASN A 22 -32.26 -18.22 -5.53
C ASN A 22 -31.68 -18.12 -6.94
N ALA A 23 -32.46 -18.44 -7.99
CA ALA A 23 -32.03 -18.30 -9.37
C ALA A 23 -31.80 -16.82 -9.75
N THR A 24 -32.61 -15.89 -9.24
CA THR A 24 -32.41 -14.45 -9.54
C THR A 24 -31.20 -13.87 -8.79
N MET A 25 -30.98 -14.31 -7.55
CA MET A 25 -29.94 -13.76 -6.69
C MET A 25 -28.56 -14.40 -6.93
N PHE A 26 -28.52 -15.73 -7.06
CA PHE A 26 -27.30 -16.55 -6.97
C PHE A 26 -27.03 -17.38 -8.23
N ASN A 27 -27.66 -17.12 -9.37
CA ASN A 27 -27.32 -17.83 -10.60
C ASN A 27 -25.87 -17.51 -11.03
N VAL A 28 -24.99 -18.48 -10.82
CA VAL A 28 -23.57 -18.46 -11.21
C VAL A 28 -23.38 -19.01 -12.62
N GLY A 29 -24.34 -19.77 -13.17
CA GLY A 29 -24.19 -20.52 -14.42
C GLY A 29 -24.01 -19.64 -15.65
N ASP A 30 -24.85 -18.62 -15.82
CA ASP A 30 -24.67 -17.55 -16.83
C ASP A 30 -24.15 -16.23 -16.21
N GLY A 31 -23.85 -16.25 -14.89
CA GLY A 31 -23.40 -15.11 -14.11
C GLY A 31 -24.46 -14.02 -13.88
N ASN A 32 -25.70 -14.18 -14.34
CA ASN A 32 -26.72 -13.12 -14.25
C ASN A 32 -27.35 -12.96 -12.87
N GLY A 33 -26.88 -13.72 -11.86
CA GLY A 33 -27.25 -13.52 -10.47
C GLY A 33 -26.90 -12.10 -9.99
N ILE A 34 -27.87 -11.41 -9.36
CA ILE A 34 -27.65 -10.06 -8.84
C ILE A 34 -26.46 -10.01 -7.89
N TRP A 35 -26.28 -11.04 -7.05
CA TRP A 35 -25.18 -11.12 -6.11
C TRP A 35 -23.82 -11.27 -6.80
N TYR A 36 -23.75 -12.02 -7.91
CA TYR A 36 -22.53 -12.19 -8.69
C TYR A 36 -22.02 -10.85 -9.24
N LEU A 37 -22.92 -10.02 -9.76
CA LEU A 37 -22.60 -8.66 -10.24
C LEU A 37 -22.23 -7.70 -9.10
N ILE A 38 -22.90 -7.78 -7.94
CA ILE A 38 -22.50 -7.02 -6.74
C ILE A 38 -21.08 -7.43 -6.33
N GLY A 39 -20.78 -8.73 -6.34
CA GLY A 39 -19.45 -9.28 -6.13
C GLY A 39 -18.42 -8.66 -7.07
N ALA A 40 -18.69 -8.63 -8.38
CA ALA A 40 -17.82 -7.99 -9.36
C ALA A 40 -17.56 -6.50 -9.04
N ALA A 41 -18.58 -5.75 -8.63
CA ALA A 41 -18.44 -4.35 -8.25
C ALA A 41 -17.60 -4.14 -6.98
N LEU A 42 -17.79 -5.01 -5.97
CA LEU A 42 -16.98 -5.02 -4.74
C LEU A 42 -15.51 -5.34 -5.02
N VAL A 43 -15.25 -6.28 -5.92
CA VAL A 43 -13.89 -6.63 -6.34
C VAL A 43 -13.25 -5.52 -7.16
N PHE A 44 -13.98 -4.87 -8.07
CA PHE A 44 -13.47 -3.67 -8.75
C PHE A 44 -13.05 -2.59 -7.74
N PHE A 45 -13.84 -2.40 -6.67
CA PHE A 45 -13.50 -1.44 -5.62
C PHE A 45 -12.23 -1.82 -4.84
N MET A 46 -11.78 -3.08 -4.89
CA MET A 46 -10.48 -3.49 -4.34
C MET A 46 -9.30 -2.80 -5.03
N GLN A 47 -9.44 -2.30 -6.26
CA GLN A 47 -8.39 -1.51 -6.92
C GLN A 47 -8.08 -0.21 -6.18
N CYS A 48 -9.10 0.42 -5.58
CA CYS A 48 -8.89 1.52 -4.65
C CYS A 48 -8.10 1.05 -3.43
N GLY A 49 -8.43 -0.14 -2.92
CA GLY A 49 -7.72 -0.78 -1.82
C GLY A 49 -6.22 -0.97 -2.09
N PHE A 50 -5.88 -1.62 -3.21
CA PHE A 50 -4.48 -1.80 -3.63
C PHE A 50 -3.77 -0.47 -3.80
N ALA A 51 -4.37 0.49 -4.50
CA ALA A 51 -3.78 1.81 -4.69
C ALA A 51 -3.44 2.49 -3.35
N MET A 52 -4.33 2.40 -2.36
CA MET A 52 -4.10 3.01 -1.03
C MET A 52 -3.07 2.23 -0.20
N VAL A 53 -3.11 0.88 -0.20
CA VAL A 53 -2.11 0.05 0.51
C VAL A 53 -0.71 0.35 -0.02
N GLU A 54 -0.55 0.30 -1.33
CA GLU A 54 0.75 0.44 -1.96
C GLU A 54 1.30 1.86 -1.82
N THR A 55 0.43 2.87 -1.98
CA THR A 55 0.82 4.26 -1.78
C THR A 55 1.24 4.47 -0.33
N GLY A 56 0.44 4.02 0.64
CA GLY A 56 0.73 4.18 2.06
C GLY A 56 2.03 3.52 2.53
N PHE A 57 2.38 2.36 1.95
CA PHE A 57 3.58 1.59 2.30
C PHE A 57 4.85 1.95 1.50
N THR A 58 4.78 2.96 0.64
CA THR A 58 5.93 3.46 -0.14
C THR A 58 6.21 4.93 0.16
N ARG A 59 7.29 5.51 -0.37
CA ARG A 59 7.64 6.91 -0.09
C ARG A 59 6.80 7.86 -0.95
N ALA A 60 6.50 9.03 -0.39
CA ALA A 60 5.60 10.03 -0.97
C ALA A 60 5.95 10.43 -2.42
N LYS A 61 7.26 10.52 -2.74
CA LYS A 61 7.79 10.84 -4.07
C LYS A 61 7.44 9.85 -5.21
N ASN A 62 6.76 8.75 -4.88
CA ASN A 62 6.34 7.71 -5.83
C ASN A 62 4.82 7.43 -5.79
N ALA A 63 4.05 8.22 -5.05
CA ALA A 63 2.63 7.99 -4.83
C ALA A 63 1.83 8.03 -6.14
N GLY A 64 2.09 9.03 -6.98
CA GLY A 64 1.41 9.20 -8.26
C GLY A 64 1.74 8.08 -9.24
N ASN A 65 3.00 7.64 -9.26
CA ASN A 65 3.45 6.50 -10.05
C ASN A 65 2.72 5.21 -9.66
N ILE A 66 2.47 4.99 -8.38
CA ILE A 66 1.75 3.81 -7.87
C ILE A 66 0.27 3.86 -8.21
N ILE A 67 -0.38 5.01 -8.03
CA ILE A 67 -1.78 5.20 -8.42
C ILE A 67 -1.95 4.95 -9.92
N MET A 68 -1.04 5.47 -10.74
CA MET A 68 -1.06 5.23 -12.19
C MET A 68 -0.89 3.76 -12.54
N LYS A 69 -0.01 3.02 -11.86
CA LYS A 69 0.15 1.57 -12.07
C LYS A 69 -1.15 0.81 -11.78
N ASN A 70 -1.76 1.06 -10.62
CA ASN A 70 -3.01 0.42 -10.21
C ASN A 70 -4.16 0.71 -11.19
N LEU A 71 -4.27 1.95 -11.68
CA LEU A 71 -5.27 2.32 -12.69
C LEU A 71 -5.00 1.61 -14.03
N MET A 72 -3.74 1.58 -14.46
CA MET A 72 -3.35 0.95 -15.73
C MET A 72 -3.50 -0.57 -15.70
N ASP A 73 -3.36 -1.23 -14.55
CA ASP A 73 -3.63 -2.67 -14.44
C ASP A 73 -5.07 -2.99 -14.83
N PHE A 74 -6.02 -2.18 -14.40
CA PHE A 74 -7.42 -2.36 -14.81
C PHE A 74 -7.65 -1.96 -16.28
N CYS A 75 -7.14 -0.80 -16.72
CA CYS A 75 -7.39 -0.31 -18.08
C CYS A 75 -6.74 -1.19 -19.16
N LEU A 76 -5.46 -1.53 -19.00
CA LEU A 76 -4.73 -2.41 -19.93
C LEU A 76 -5.22 -3.84 -19.81
N GLY A 77 -5.53 -4.30 -18.60
CA GLY A 77 -6.15 -5.60 -18.37
C GLY A 77 -7.48 -5.72 -19.11
N THR A 78 -8.32 -4.69 -19.08
CA THR A 78 -9.59 -4.65 -19.83
C THR A 78 -9.35 -4.80 -21.32
N ILE A 79 -8.43 -4.03 -21.90
CA ILE A 79 -8.11 -4.12 -23.33
C ILE A 79 -7.61 -5.53 -23.68
N ALA A 80 -6.68 -6.08 -22.88
CA ALA A 80 -6.16 -7.43 -23.09
C ALA A 80 -7.25 -8.50 -23.01
N PHE A 81 -8.14 -8.40 -22.03
CA PHE A 81 -9.21 -9.37 -21.80
C PHE A 81 -10.26 -9.35 -22.91
N VAL A 82 -10.63 -8.15 -23.38
CA VAL A 82 -11.51 -7.96 -24.54
C VAL A 82 -10.92 -8.57 -25.81
N LEU A 83 -9.62 -8.37 -26.05
CA LEU A 83 -8.97 -8.81 -27.29
C LEU A 83 -8.70 -10.32 -27.35
N LEU A 84 -8.40 -10.95 -26.21
CA LEU A 84 -7.99 -12.35 -26.20
C LEU A 84 -8.21 -13.05 -24.87
N GLY A 85 -7.99 -12.36 -23.74
CA GLY A 85 -7.93 -13.00 -22.43
C GLY A 85 -9.22 -13.73 -22.04
N PHE A 86 -10.39 -13.15 -22.30
CA PHE A 86 -11.65 -13.83 -21.97
C PHE A 86 -11.84 -15.13 -22.77
N GLY A 87 -11.54 -15.11 -24.07
CA GLY A 87 -11.64 -16.29 -24.93
C GLY A 87 -10.66 -17.40 -24.53
N LEU A 88 -9.42 -17.05 -24.16
CA LEU A 88 -8.46 -18.02 -23.66
C LEU A 88 -8.88 -18.65 -22.32
N MET A 89 -9.55 -17.88 -21.47
CA MET A 89 -9.98 -18.35 -20.16
C MET A 89 -11.24 -19.21 -20.23
N LEU A 90 -12.27 -18.74 -20.92
CA LEU A 90 -13.62 -19.29 -20.84
C LEU A 90 -14.19 -19.73 -22.20
N GLY A 91 -13.39 -19.70 -23.27
CA GLY A 91 -13.75 -20.29 -24.56
C GLY A 91 -13.87 -21.81 -24.49
N GLU A 92 -14.33 -22.43 -25.58
CA GLU A 92 -14.43 -23.89 -25.68
C GLU A 92 -13.09 -24.56 -25.38
N ASP A 93 -13.10 -25.57 -24.51
CA ASP A 93 -11.91 -26.31 -24.09
C ASP A 93 -11.20 -26.95 -25.30
N THR A 94 -9.89 -26.73 -25.42
CA THR A 94 -9.09 -27.34 -26.47
C THR A 94 -7.67 -27.70 -25.99
N PHE A 95 -6.94 -28.44 -26.83
CA PHE A 95 -5.60 -28.97 -26.52
C PHE A 95 -5.54 -29.73 -25.18
N PHE A 96 -6.54 -30.57 -24.90
CA PHE A 96 -6.62 -31.38 -23.68
C PHE A 96 -6.72 -30.53 -22.39
N GLY A 97 -7.56 -29.49 -22.41
CA GLY A 97 -7.80 -28.60 -21.28
C GLY A 97 -6.70 -27.59 -20.98
N LEU A 98 -5.85 -27.29 -21.97
CA LEU A 98 -4.76 -26.34 -21.81
C LEU A 98 -5.17 -24.89 -22.09
N ILE A 99 -6.08 -24.65 -23.03
CA ILE A 99 -6.57 -23.30 -23.36
C ILE A 99 -8.02 -23.36 -23.84
N GLY A 100 -8.77 -22.28 -23.61
CA GLY A 100 -10.02 -22.03 -24.31
C GLY A 100 -9.75 -21.51 -25.73
N VAL A 101 -10.61 -21.86 -26.69
CA VAL A 101 -10.54 -21.33 -28.06
C VAL A 101 -10.79 -19.82 -28.05
N PRO A 102 -9.82 -18.99 -28.48
CA PRO A 102 -10.01 -17.56 -28.62
C PRO A 102 -11.16 -17.19 -29.56
N ASN A 103 -11.94 -16.19 -29.17
CA ASN A 103 -12.92 -15.55 -30.04
C ASN A 103 -12.98 -14.04 -29.73
N LEU A 104 -13.67 -13.29 -30.61
CA LEU A 104 -13.89 -11.85 -30.46
C LEU A 104 -15.39 -11.55 -30.32
N ASP A 105 -16.15 -12.47 -29.72
CA ASP A 105 -17.62 -12.38 -29.70
C ASP A 105 -18.09 -11.16 -28.89
N VAL A 106 -17.37 -10.82 -27.81
CA VAL A 106 -17.63 -9.61 -27.01
C VAL A 106 -17.54 -8.31 -27.85
N LEU A 107 -16.74 -8.29 -28.91
CA LEU A 107 -16.58 -7.14 -29.81
C LEU A 107 -17.52 -7.19 -31.03
N THR A 108 -17.89 -8.39 -31.47
CA THR A 108 -18.50 -8.60 -32.79
C THR A 108 -19.96 -9.06 -32.71
N GLN A 109 -20.40 -9.59 -31.58
CA GLN A 109 -21.69 -10.25 -31.38
C GLN A 109 -22.39 -9.83 -30.08
N LEU A 110 -22.27 -8.56 -29.67
CA LEU A 110 -22.77 -8.09 -28.36
C LEU A 110 -24.26 -8.37 -28.11
N SER A 111 -25.11 -8.33 -29.16
CA SER A 111 -26.54 -8.65 -29.05
C SER A 111 -26.81 -10.08 -28.58
N ASP A 112 -25.90 -11.00 -28.93
CA ASP A 112 -26.02 -12.43 -28.68
C ASP A 112 -25.02 -12.93 -27.61
N PHE A 113 -24.16 -12.03 -27.12
CA PHE A 113 -23.17 -12.32 -26.08
C PHE A 113 -23.84 -12.36 -24.70
N ASN A 114 -24.28 -13.54 -24.30
CA ASN A 114 -24.97 -13.80 -23.03
C ASN A 114 -24.04 -14.01 -21.82
N ARG A 115 -22.76 -13.64 -21.92
CA ARG A 115 -21.71 -13.89 -20.90
C ARG A 115 -21.10 -12.61 -20.33
N CYS A 116 -21.79 -11.48 -20.44
CA CYS A 116 -21.34 -10.18 -19.94
C CYS A 116 -20.97 -10.21 -18.46
N ALA A 117 -21.76 -10.89 -17.63
CA ALA A 117 -21.50 -10.96 -16.19
C ALA A 117 -20.21 -11.73 -15.88
N GLU A 118 -20.04 -12.93 -16.47
CA GLU A 118 -18.80 -13.70 -16.37
C GLU A 118 -17.60 -12.92 -16.89
N PHE A 119 -17.75 -12.16 -17.98
CA PHE A 119 -16.70 -11.30 -18.52
C PHE A 119 -16.23 -10.29 -17.48
N VAL A 120 -17.16 -9.50 -16.93
CA VAL A 120 -16.82 -8.43 -15.98
C VAL A 120 -16.23 -9.00 -14.69
N PHE A 121 -16.79 -10.09 -14.17
CA PHE A 121 -16.30 -10.73 -12.95
C PHE A 121 -14.87 -11.28 -13.12
N ASN A 122 -14.61 -12.00 -14.20
CA ASN A 122 -13.28 -12.57 -14.43
C ASN A 122 -12.24 -11.49 -14.82
N LEU A 123 -12.68 -10.39 -15.44
CA LEU A 123 -11.83 -9.23 -15.69
C LEU A 123 -11.33 -8.60 -14.38
N VAL A 124 -12.20 -8.41 -13.38
CA VAL A 124 -11.76 -7.80 -12.10
C VAL A 124 -10.80 -8.72 -11.32
N PHE A 125 -10.92 -10.04 -11.45
CA PHE A 125 -9.95 -11.01 -10.94
C PHE A 125 -8.61 -10.97 -11.68
N CYS A 126 -8.65 -10.91 -13.01
CA CYS A 126 -7.48 -10.74 -13.86
C CYS A 126 -6.71 -9.45 -13.49
N ALA A 127 -7.41 -8.33 -13.35
CA ALA A 127 -6.82 -7.06 -12.92
C ALA A 127 -6.20 -7.16 -11.51
N THR A 128 -6.85 -7.88 -10.59
CA THR A 128 -6.31 -8.13 -9.24
C THR A 128 -4.99 -8.90 -9.31
N ALA A 129 -4.91 -9.97 -10.10
CA ALA A 129 -3.69 -10.75 -10.28
C ALA A 129 -2.52 -9.89 -10.80
N ALA A 130 -2.80 -9.01 -11.77
CA ALA A 130 -1.83 -8.07 -12.31
C ALA A 130 -1.34 -7.06 -11.25
N THR A 131 -2.28 -6.50 -10.47
CA THR A 131 -2.04 -5.44 -9.49
C THR A 131 -1.22 -5.88 -8.28
N ILE A 132 -1.28 -7.15 -7.87
CA ILE A 132 -0.44 -7.67 -6.77
C ILE A 132 1.06 -7.37 -6.99
N VAL A 133 1.49 -7.23 -8.24
CA VAL A 133 2.88 -7.00 -8.62
C VAL A 133 3.32 -5.55 -8.45
N SER A 134 2.43 -4.55 -8.54
CA SER A 134 2.80 -3.12 -8.45
C SER A 134 3.51 -2.81 -7.15
N GLY A 135 2.95 -3.24 -6.02
CA GLY A 135 3.49 -2.96 -4.71
C GLY A 135 4.87 -3.57 -4.47
N ALA A 136 5.07 -4.85 -4.86
CA ALA A 136 6.38 -5.50 -4.77
C ALA A 136 7.40 -4.85 -5.71
N MET A 137 6.94 -4.23 -6.80
CA MET A 137 7.77 -3.58 -7.81
C MET A 137 7.86 -2.05 -7.69
N ALA A 138 7.35 -1.46 -6.61
CA ALA A 138 7.21 -0.02 -6.47
C ALA A 138 8.55 0.73 -6.33
N GLU A 139 8.56 2.01 -6.71
CA GLU A 139 9.65 3.00 -6.54
C GLU A 139 10.90 2.88 -7.42
N ARG A 140 11.07 1.79 -8.19
CA ARG A 140 12.27 1.57 -9.03
C ARG A 140 12.02 0.89 -10.36
N THR A 141 10.77 0.54 -10.66
CA THR A 141 10.39 -0.11 -11.94
C THR A 141 9.90 0.94 -12.90
N LYS A 142 10.44 0.93 -14.13
CA LYS A 142 10.00 1.84 -15.19
C LYS A 142 8.50 1.64 -15.46
N PHE A 143 7.75 2.72 -15.55
CA PHE A 143 6.30 2.69 -15.76
C PHE A 143 5.93 1.95 -17.04
N ILE A 144 6.60 2.24 -18.16
CA ILE A 144 6.31 1.56 -19.44
C ILE A 144 6.56 0.05 -19.40
N SER A 145 7.62 -0.39 -18.71
CA SER A 145 7.88 -1.83 -18.54
C SER A 145 6.81 -2.50 -17.70
N TYR A 146 6.32 -1.79 -16.68
CA TYR A 146 5.22 -2.26 -15.85
C TYR A 146 3.92 -2.40 -16.66
N CYS A 147 3.56 -1.41 -17.47
CA CYS A 147 2.40 -1.46 -18.36
C CYS A 147 2.45 -2.65 -19.33
N ILE A 148 3.61 -2.92 -19.93
CA ILE A 148 3.75 -4.07 -20.84
C ILE A 148 3.62 -5.39 -20.10
N TYR A 149 4.24 -5.51 -18.92
CA TYR A 149 4.06 -6.67 -18.05
C TYR A 149 2.57 -6.91 -17.75
N SER A 150 1.87 -5.87 -17.30
CA SER A 150 0.46 -5.91 -16.93
C SER A 150 -0.42 -6.36 -18.10
N PHE A 151 -0.17 -5.82 -19.29
CA PHE A 151 -0.83 -6.26 -20.50
C PHE A 151 -0.58 -7.75 -20.80
N VAL A 152 0.66 -8.23 -20.68
CA VAL A 152 1.02 -9.63 -20.97
C VAL A 152 0.39 -10.61 -20.00
N ILE A 153 0.43 -10.33 -18.68
CA ILE A 153 -0.19 -11.21 -17.69
C ILE A 153 -1.70 -11.31 -17.92
N SER A 154 -2.37 -10.21 -18.23
CA SER A 154 -3.81 -10.18 -18.48
C SER A 154 -4.23 -10.75 -19.83
N LEU A 155 -3.34 -10.72 -20.83
CA LEU A 155 -3.63 -11.22 -22.17
C LEU A 155 -3.49 -12.75 -22.25
N VAL A 156 -2.47 -13.32 -21.60
CA VAL A 156 -2.06 -14.72 -21.83
C VAL A 156 -1.86 -15.50 -20.54
N VAL A 157 -1.09 -14.98 -19.58
CA VAL A 157 -0.64 -15.80 -18.44
C VAL A 157 -1.82 -16.14 -17.52
N TYR A 158 -2.51 -15.14 -16.98
CA TYR A 158 -3.67 -15.37 -16.11
C TYR A 158 -4.78 -16.14 -16.84
N PRO A 159 -5.22 -15.74 -18.06
CA PRO A 159 -6.25 -16.48 -18.78
C PRO A 159 -6.01 -17.98 -18.95
N ILE A 160 -4.76 -18.38 -19.26
CA ILE A 160 -4.44 -19.78 -19.50
C ILE A 160 -4.48 -20.60 -18.21
N GLU A 161 -3.87 -20.10 -17.13
CA GLU A 161 -3.89 -20.85 -15.87
C GLU A 161 -5.29 -20.84 -15.23
N ALA A 162 -6.03 -19.74 -15.35
CA ALA A 162 -7.42 -19.65 -14.91
C ALA A 162 -8.34 -20.56 -15.74
N HIS A 163 -8.03 -20.82 -17.02
CA HIS A 163 -8.73 -21.84 -17.82
C HIS A 163 -8.56 -23.23 -17.22
N TRP A 164 -7.35 -23.58 -16.76
CA TRP A 164 -7.09 -24.88 -16.14
C TRP A 164 -7.97 -25.10 -14.92
N ILE A 165 -8.24 -24.04 -14.16
CA ILE A 165 -8.90 -24.09 -12.84
C ILE A 165 -10.41 -23.87 -12.94
N TRP A 166 -10.86 -22.91 -13.77
CA TRP A 166 -12.26 -22.45 -13.82
C TRP A 166 -12.89 -22.53 -15.21
N GLY A 167 -12.09 -22.59 -16.28
CA GLY A 167 -12.57 -22.61 -17.66
C GLY A 167 -12.95 -23.98 -18.21
N GLY A 168 -12.99 -25.01 -17.36
CA GLY A 168 -13.22 -26.40 -17.78
C GLY A 168 -11.96 -27.19 -18.11
N GLY A 169 -10.77 -26.59 -17.93
CA GLY A 169 -9.50 -27.22 -18.24
C GLY A 169 -9.11 -28.38 -17.32
N TRP A 170 -7.89 -28.89 -17.54
CA TRP A 170 -7.47 -30.18 -17.00
C TRP A 170 -7.41 -30.24 -15.46
N LEU A 171 -7.09 -29.14 -14.76
CA LEU A 171 -7.10 -29.13 -13.28
C LEU A 171 -8.53 -29.20 -12.73
N ALA A 172 -9.46 -28.45 -13.33
CA ALA A 172 -10.88 -28.50 -13.01
C ALA A 172 -11.43 -29.93 -13.19
N GLN A 173 -11.10 -30.58 -14.32
CA GLN A 173 -11.50 -31.96 -14.62
C GLN A 173 -10.94 -32.98 -13.62
N LEU A 174 -9.75 -32.73 -13.05
CA LEU A 174 -9.16 -33.57 -12.01
C LEU A 174 -9.79 -33.36 -10.61
N GLY A 175 -10.60 -32.31 -10.42
CA GLY A 175 -11.20 -31.94 -9.15
C GLY A 175 -10.32 -31.04 -8.28
N PHE A 176 -9.42 -30.26 -8.90
CA PHE A 176 -8.72 -29.18 -8.22
C PHE A 176 -9.73 -28.10 -7.81
N VAL A 177 -9.67 -27.67 -6.55
CA VAL A 177 -10.58 -26.67 -6.02
C VAL A 177 -9.78 -25.45 -5.59
N ASP A 178 -10.10 -24.33 -6.23
CA ASP A 178 -9.65 -23.00 -5.84
C ASP A 178 -10.86 -22.07 -5.94
N PHE A 179 -11.68 -22.01 -4.89
CA PHE A 179 -13.03 -21.44 -4.99
C PHE A 179 -13.05 -19.99 -5.50
N ALA A 180 -12.12 -19.17 -5.02
CA ALA A 180 -12.03 -17.75 -5.39
C ALA A 180 -10.63 -17.27 -5.80
N GLY A 181 -9.58 -18.12 -5.79
CA GLY A 181 -8.27 -17.75 -6.35
C GLY A 181 -7.09 -17.63 -5.38
N SER A 182 -6.92 -18.49 -4.37
CA SER A 182 -5.62 -18.56 -3.66
C SER A 182 -4.48 -18.97 -4.60
N THR A 183 -4.75 -19.84 -5.58
CA THR A 183 -3.80 -20.21 -6.62
C THR A 183 -3.88 -19.23 -7.80
N ALA A 184 -5.03 -19.15 -8.46
CA ALA A 184 -5.17 -18.45 -9.75
C ALA A 184 -4.83 -16.95 -9.67
N ILE A 185 -5.13 -16.32 -8.54
CA ILE A 185 -4.94 -14.88 -8.39
C ILE A 185 -3.74 -14.61 -7.48
N HIS A 186 -3.79 -15.09 -6.24
CA HIS A 186 -2.81 -14.67 -5.24
C HIS A 186 -1.46 -15.36 -5.40
N MET A 187 -1.42 -16.67 -5.63
CA MET A 187 -0.15 -17.36 -5.86
C MET A 187 0.50 -16.90 -7.17
N VAL A 188 -0.28 -16.79 -8.26
CA VAL A 188 0.21 -16.30 -9.56
C VAL A 188 0.73 -14.87 -9.44
N GLY A 189 -0.07 -13.94 -8.92
CA GLY A 189 0.35 -12.55 -8.71
C GLY A 189 1.55 -12.45 -7.77
N GLY A 190 1.56 -13.22 -6.68
CA GLY A 190 2.65 -13.22 -5.70
C GLY A 190 3.96 -13.82 -6.22
N LEU A 191 3.90 -14.89 -7.02
CA LEU A 191 5.08 -15.48 -7.65
C LEU A 191 5.63 -14.54 -8.72
N THR A 192 4.75 -13.91 -9.48
CA THR A 192 5.10 -12.87 -10.45
C THR A 192 5.78 -11.69 -9.77
N ALA A 193 5.23 -11.24 -8.63
CA ALA A 193 5.82 -10.21 -7.77
C ALA A 193 7.22 -10.58 -7.28
N LEU A 194 7.42 -11.83 -6.86
CA LEU A 194 8.72 -12.34 -6.43
C LEU A 194 9.76 -12.30 -7.56
N ILE A 195 9.38 -12.80 -8.74
CA ILE A 195 10.27 -12.81 -9.92
C ILE A 195 10.59 -11.38 -10.34
N GLY A 196 9.57 -10.53 -10.46
CA GLY A 196 9.72 -9.13 -10.83
C GLY A 196 10.63 -8.36 -9.86
N ALA A 197 10.37 -8.47 -8.55
CA ALA A 197 11.18 -7.84 -7.51
C ALA A 197 12.63 -8.37 -7.46
N ALA A 198 12.85 -9.65 -7.70
CA ALA A 198 14.19 -10.22 -7.80
C ALA A 198 14.95 -9.71 -9.03
N MET A 199 14.29 -9.61 -10.19
CA MET A 199 14.92 -9.24 -11.45
C MET A 199 15.24 -7.74 -11.59
N VAL A 200 14.37 -6.88 -11.05
CA VAL A 200 14.58 -5.42 -10.99
C VAL A 200 15.58 -5.02 -9.90
N GLY A 201 15.74 -5.86 -8.87
CA GLY A 201 16.67 -5.67 -7.77
C GLY A 201 16.16 -4.72 -6.67
N PRO A 202 16.87 -4.66 -5.53
CA PRO A 202 16.41 -3.93 -4.36
C PRO A 202 16.46 -2.42 -4.52
N ARG A 203 15.61 -1.67 -3.79
CA ARG A 203 15.70 -0.20 -3.76
C ARG A 203 17.04 0.26 -3.21
N ILE A 204 17.53 1.39 -3.71
CA ILE A 204 18.78 1.99 -3.25
C ILE A 204 18.68 2.25 -1.75
N GLY A 205 19.63 1.70 -0.99
CA GLY A 205 19.71 1.85 0.46
C GLY A 205 18.96 0.79 1.28
N LYS A 206 18.17 -0.10 0.65
CA LYS A 206 17.47 -1.19 1.36
C LYS A 206 18.42 -2.16 2.06
N PHE A 207 19.57 -2.46 1.45
CA PHE A 207 20.60 -3.31 2.05
C PHE A 207 21.88 -2.50 2.27
N SER A 208 22.50 -2.64 3.44
CA SER A 208 23.80 -2.06 3.74
C SER A 208 24.92 -2.73 2.91
N LYS A 209 26.13 -2.17 2.93
CA LYS A 209 27.31 -2.78 2.29
C LYS A 209 27.59 -4.20 2.80
N ASP A 210 27.25 -4.47 4.07
CA ASP A 210 27.38 -5.79 4.71
C ASP A 210 26.17 -6.70 4.45
N GLY A 211 25.24 -6.29 3.57
CA GLY A 211 24.04 -7.03 3.21
C GLY A 211 22.94 -7.05 4.27
N LYS A 212 23.03 -6.25 5.34
CA LYS A 212 21.99 -6.17 6.37
C LYS A 212 20.79 -5.34 5.87
N PRO A 213 19.53 -5.78 6.09
CA PRO A 213 18.37 -5.00 5.70
C PRO A 213 18.28 -3.71 6.52
N ARG A 214 17.81 -2.64 5.87
CA ARG A 214 17.45 -1.34 6.44
C ARG A 214 15.97 -1.08 6.17
N ALA A 215 15.27 -0.54 7.16
CA ALA A 215 13.88 -0.18 7.00
C ALA A 215 13.76 1.04 6.07
N ILE A 216 12.97 0.91 5.00
CA ILE A 216 12.46 2.04 4.22
C ILE A 216 10.98 2.13 4.57
N LEU A 217 10.61 3.19 5.27
CA LEU A 217 9.26 3.36 5.81
C LEU A 217 8.30 3.81 4.70
N GLY A 218 7.08 3.27 4.73
CA GLY A 218 5.95 3.88 4.04
C GLY A 218 5.63 5.26 4.60
N HIS A 219 5.24 6.19 3.74
CA HIS A 219 5.02 7.57 4.14
C HIS A 219 3.70 7.77 4.89
N SER A 220 2.71 6.88 4.75
CA SER A 220 1.39 7.02 5.38
C SER A 220 0.78 5.68 5.78
N ILE A 221 0.99 5.30 7.05
CA ILE A 221 0.31 4.14 7.65
C ILE A 221 -1.22 4.28 7.64
N PRO A 222 -1.83 5.47 7.89
CA PRO A 222 -3.28 5.62 7.77
C PRO A 222 -3.81 5.31 6.37
N LEU A 223 -3.10 5.72 5.31
CA LEU A 223 -3.48 5.39 3.93
C LEU A 223 -3.34 3.89 3.66
N GLY A 224 -2.25 3.30 4.16
CA GLY A 224 -2.05 1.85 4.10
C GLY A 224 -3.18 1.08 4.80
N ALA A 225 -3.61 1.54 5.98
CA ALA A 225 -4.71 0.96 6.74
C ALA A 225 -6.06 1.11 6.02
N LEU A 226 -6.34 2.30 5.44
CA LEU A 226 -7.53 2.52 4.62
C LEU A 226 -7.60 1.52 3.48
N GLY A 227 -6.48 1.30 2.79
CA GLY A 227 -6.40 0.30 1.74
C GLY A 227 -6.73 -1.11 2.22
N VAL A 228 -6.18 -1.55 3.36
CA VAL A 228 -6.49 -2.87 3.93
C VAL A 228 -7.97 -3.02 4.29
N PHE A 229 -8.61 -1.99 4.85
CA PHE A 229 -10.05 -2.05 5.15
C PHE A 229 -10.91 -2.13 3.90
N ILE A 230 -10.55 -1.38 2.84
CA ILE A 230 -11.23 -1.48 1.54
C ILE A 230 -11.05 -2.88 0.95
N LEU A 231 -9.84 -3.45 1.00
CA LEU A 231 -9.56 -4.80 0.51
C LEU A 231 -10.36 -5.85 1.28
N TRP A 232 -10.43 -5.77 2.62
CA TRP A 232 -11.24 -6.69 3.41
C TRP A 232 -12.72 -6.58 3.03
N PHE A 233 -13.25 -5.35 2.94
CA PHE A 233 -14.63 -5.14 2.53
C PHE A 233 -14.92 -5.74 1.14
N GLY A 234 -14.04 -5.49 0.15
CA GLY A 234 -14.16 -6.07 -1.19
C GLY A 234 -14.06 -7.60 -1.20
N TRP A 235 -13.34 -8.19 -0.23
CA TRP A 235 -13.14 -9.64 -0.14
C TRP A 235 -14.42 -10.43 0.12
N TYR A 236 -15.43 -9.81 0.73
CA TYR A 236 -16.76 -10.41 0.82
C TYR A 236 -17.39 -10.62 -0.56
N GLY A 237 -17.16 -9.71 -1.50
CA GLY A 237 -17.51 -9.92 -2.91
C GLY A 237 -16.58 -10.92 -3.58
N PHE A 238 -15.26 -10.81 -3.34
CA PHE A 238 -14.24 -11.68 -3.93
C PHE A 238 -14.51 -13.16 -3.65
N ASN A 239 -14.70 -13.51 -2.38
CA ASN A 239 -15.02 -14.88 -1.99
C ASN A 239 -16.50 -15.19 -2.20
N GLY A 240 -17.42 -14.26 -1.89
CA GLY A 240 -18.84 -14.55 -1.87
C GLY A 240 -19.54 -14.60 -3.23
N ALA A 241 -18.97 -14.01 -4.29
CA ALA A 241 -19.67 -13.85 -5.56
C ALA A 241 -20.13 -15.18 -6.18
N ALA A 242 -19.29 -16.22 -6.07
CA ALA A 242 -19.57 -17.54 -6.62
C ALA A 242 -20.43 -18.44 -5.70
N ALA A 243 -20.98 -17.89 -4.61
CA ALA A 243 -21.89 -18.64 -3.74
C ALA A 243 -23.16 -19.05 -4.50
N SER A 244 -23.53 -20.33 -4.43
CA SER A 244 -24.67 -20.87 -5.17
C SER A 244 -26.01 -20.73 -4.44
N ASN A 245 -25.99 -20.36 -3.16
CA ASN A 245 -27.17 -20.03 -2.38
C ASN A 245 -26.80 -19.16 -1.16
N VAL A 246 -27.83 -18.74 -0.42
CA VAL A 246 -27.68 -17.86 0.75
C VAL A 246 -26.94 -18.52 1.93
N ASP A 247 -27.10 -19.82 2.14
CA ASP A 247 -26.47 -20.54 3.25
C ASP A 247 -24.96 -20.64 3.03
N TYR A 248 -24.54 -21.02 1.82
CA TYR A 248 -23.12 -21.01 1.45
C TYR A 248 -22.56 -19.59 1.46
N LEU A 249 -23.32 -18.58 1.03
CA LEU A 249 -22.86 -17.20 1.13
C LEU A 249 -22.57 -16.80 2.58
N ALA A 250 -23.45 -17.16 3.51
CA ALA A 250 -23.27 -16.89 4.94
C ALA A 250 -22.03 -17.61 5.51
N ASP A 251 -21.83 -18.88 5.16
CA ASP A 251 -20.66 -19.66 5.57
C ASP A 251 -19.36 -19.08 5.00
N ILE A 252 -19.36 -18.67 3.73
CA ILE A 252 -18.21 -18.01 3.09
C ILE A 252 -17.87 -16.70 3.78
N PHE A 253 -18.87 -15.90 4.15
CA PHE A 253 -18.64 -14.65 4.89
C PHE A 253 -18.07 -14.91 6.28
N LEU A 254 -18.55 -15.95 6.96
CA LEU A 254 -18.05 -16.35 8.26
C LEU A 254 -16.56 -16.73 8.18
N THR A 255 -16.18 -17.61 7.25
CA THR A 255 -14.79 -18.03 7.10
C THR A 255 -13.88 -16.87 6.67
N THR A 256 -14.35 -16.03 5.74
CA THR A 256 -13.69 -14.79 5.27
C THR A 256 -13.52 -13.76 6.38
N THR A 257 -14.31 -13.82 7.45
CA THR A 257 -14.15 -12.95 8.63
C THR A 257 -13.17 -13.55 9.64
N ILE A 258 -13.29 -14.85 9.92
CA ILE A 258 -12.53 -15.52 10.97
C ILE A 258 -11.04 -15.58 10.63
N ALA A 259 -10.69 -16.07 9.43
CA ALA A 259 -9.30 -16.31 9.07
C ALA A 259 -8.41 -15.05 9.15
N PRO A 260 -8.76 -13.90 8.54
CA PRO A 260 -7.97 -12.68 8.69
C PRO A 260 -7.97 -12.12 10.10
N ALA A 261 -9.09 -12.14 10.83
CA ALA A 261 -9.12 -11.66 12.20
C ALA A 261 -8.13 -12.43 13.10
N VAL A 262 -8.09 -13.76 12.95
CA VAL A 262 -7.17 -14.62 13.68
C VAL A 262 -5.72 -14.38 13.22
N ALA A 263 -5.46 -14.27 11.92
CA ALA A 263 -4.12 -13.97 11.40
C ALA A 263 -3.55 -12.65 11.96
N THR A 264 -4.39 -11.62 12.05
CA THR A 264 -4.02 -10.31 12.58
C THR A 264 -3.70 -10.37 14.07
N VAL A 265 -4.54 -11.03 14.88
CA VAL A 265 -4.30 -11.18 16.32
C VAL A 265 -3.04 -12.01 16.59
N VAL A 266 -2.84 -13.11 15.86
CA VAL A 266 -1.64 -13.95 15.98
C VAL A 266 -0.39 -13.15 15.66
N THR A 267 -0.41 -12.36 14.59
CA THR A 267 0.72 -11.50 14.20
C THR A 267 0.98 -10.41 15.22
N MET A 268 -0.07 -9.79 15.76
CA MET A 268 0.04 -8.80 16.82
C MET A 268 0.73 -9.39 18.05
N ILE A 269 0.26 -10.54 18.53
CA ILE A 269 0.86 -11.24 19.68
C ILE A 269 2.31 -11.62 19.38
N PHE A 270 2.57 -12.20 18.21
CA PHE A 270 3.89 -12.65 17.82
C PHE A 270 4.90 -11.51 17.75
N THR A 271 4.53 -10.39 17.10
CA THR A 271 5.39 -9.21 17.04
C THR A 271 5.57 -8.54 18.40
N TRP A 272 4.54 -8.56 19.26
CA TRP A 272 4.64 -8.07 20.63
C TRP A 272 5.65 -8.88 21.45
N LEU A 273 5.56 -10.21 21.41
CA LEU A 273 6.47 -11.10 22.13
C LEU A 273 7.90 -10.98 21.60
N LYS A 274 8.09 -10.88 20.29
CA LYS A 274 9.41 -10.84 19.67
C LYS A 274 10.09 -9.47 19.77
N ASN A 275 9.35 -8.38 19.50
CA ASN A 275 9.89 -7.03 19.35
C ASN A 275 9.55 -6.11 20.53
N GLY A 276 8.78 -6.60 21.52
CA GLY A 276 8.34 -5.85 22.70
C GLY A 276 7.13 -4.93 22.48
N LYS A 277 6.64 -4.79 21.23
CA LYS A 277 5.51 -3.94 20.83
C LYS A 277 4.80 -4.52 19.61
N PRO A 278 3.49 -4.28 19.43
CA PRO A 278 2.77 -4.70 18.23
C PRO A 278 3.22 -3.89 17.00
N ASP A 279 3.43 -4.56 15.86
CA ASP A 279 3.79 -3.90 14.60
C ASP A 279 2.55 -3.69 13.72
N VAL A 280 2.14 -2.43 13.58
CA VAL A 280 0.93 -2.05 12.83
C VAL A 280 1.01 -2.52 11.37
N SER A 281 2.15 -2.32 10.71
CA SER A 281 2.30 -2.65 9.29
C SER A 281 2.26 -4.16 9.05
N MET A 282 2.79 -4.95 9.98
CA MET A 282 2.72 -6.41 9.92
C MET A 282 1.32 -6.92 10.23
N CYS A 283 0.62 -6.34 11.19
CA CYS A 283 -0.78 -6.68 11.46
C CYS A 283 -1.68 -6.40 10.26
N LEU A 284 -1.48 -5.26 9.57
CA LEU A 284 -2.19 -4.93 8.33
C LEU A 284 -1.92 -5.97 7.23
N ASN A 285 -0.66 -6.35 7.01
CA ASN A 285 -0.31 -7.42 6.07
C ASN A 285 -0.86 -8.79 6.51
N ALA A 286 -0.95 -9.06 7.80
CA ALA A 286 -1.52 -10.30 8.31
C ALA A 286 -3.03 -10.42 8.07
N SER A 287 -3.77 -9.31 8.16
CA SER A 287 -5.17 -9.27 7.74
C SER A 287 -5.29 -9.73 6.29
N LEU A 288 -4.48 -9.16 5.38
CA LEU A 288 -4.48 -9.56 3.96
C LEU A 288 -4.01 -11.01 3.75
N ALA A 289 -3.00 -11.46 4.50
CA ALA A 289 -2.50 -12.83 4.40
C ALA A 289 -3.56 -13.88 4.80
N GLY A 290 -4.35 -13.60 5.83
CA GLY A 290 -5.47 -14.46 6.22
C GLY A 290 -6.61 -14.45 5.19
N LEU A 291 -6.90 -13.29 4.58
CA LEU A 291 -7.84 -13.18 3.47
C LEU A 291 -7.38 -14.02 2.27
N VAL A 292 -6.12 -13.89 1.85
CA VAL A 292 -5.53 -14.68 0.75
C VAL A 292 -5.60 -16.18 1.02
N ALA A 293 -5.28 -16.62 2.23
CA ALA A 293 -5.22 -18.04 2.55
C ALA A 293 -6.61 -18.68 2.66
N ILE A 294 -7.65 -17.92 3.04
CA ILE A 294 -9.02 -18.44 3.08
C ILE A 294 -9.70 -18.42 1.72
N THR A 295 -9.18 -17.68 0.73
CA THR A 295 -9.78 -17.53 -0.61
C THR A 295 -10.14 -18.88 -1.28
N ALA A 296 -9.20 -19.82 -1.40
CA ALA A 296 -9.48 -21.14 -1.99
C ALA A 296 -10.44 -22.01 -1.16
N PRO A 297 -10.27 -22.14 0.17
CA PRO A 297 -11.11 -23.01 1.00
C PRO A 297 -12.38 -22.37 1.56
N CYS A 298 -12.68 -21.09 1.30
CA CYS A 298 -13.73 -20.34 2.02
C CYS A 298 -15.12 -20.97 1.95
N ALA A 299 -15.43 -21.70 0.88
CA ALA A 299 -16.70 -22.39 0.68
C ALA A 299 -16.72 -23.84 1.19
N ASP A 300 -15.59 -24.38 1.65
CA ASP A 300 -15.46 -25.80 2.02
C ASP A 300 -14.96 -26.06 3.44
N THR A 301 -14.42 -25.05 4.12
CA THR A 301 -13.95 -25.16 5.50
C THR A 301 -14.98 -24.66 6.51
N ASP A 302 -14.94 -25.21 7.72
CA ASP A 302 -15.68 -24.68 8.87
C ASP A 302 -14.91 -23.56 9.60
N ALA A 303 -15.54 -23.00 10.63
CA ALA A 303 -14.96 -21.94 11.46
C ALA A 303 -13.64 -22.35 12.14
N LEU A 304 -13.51 -23.62 12.57
CA LEU A 304 -12.28 -24.11 13.18
C LEU A 304 -11.14 -24.20 12.15
N GLY A 305 -11.41 -24.76 10.97
CA GLY A 305 -10.45 -24.78 9.87
C GLY A 305 -10.03 -23.37 9.45
N ALA A 306 -10.99 -22.45 9.30
CA ALA A 306 -10.71 -21.04 9.00
C ALA A 306 -9.81 -20.37 10.05
N ALA A 307 -10.06 -20.62 11.34
CA ALA A 307 -9.21 -20.11 12.41
C ALA A 307 -7.78 -20.67 12.33
N ILE A 308 -7.61 -21.97 12.10
CA ILE A 308 -6.29 -22.60 11.99
C ILE A 308 -5.54 -22.07 10.76
N ILE A 309 -6.23 -21.93 9.62
CA ILE A 309 -5.69 -21.29 8.41
C ILE A 309 -5.16 -19.90 8.75
N GLY A 310 -5.95 -19.09 9.46
CA GLY A 310 -5.55 -17.76 9.94
C GLY A 310 -4.32 -17.77 10.86
N ILE A 311 -4.24 -18.71 11.81
CA ILE A 311 -3.08 -18.84 12.71
C ILE A 311 -1.80 -19.05 11.90
N VAL A 312 -1.82 -19.99 10.96
CA VAL A 312 -0.66 -20.29 10.12
C VAL A 312 -0.33 -19.07 9.26
N SER A 313 -1.34 -18.41 8.66
CA SER A 313 -1.13 -17.23 7.82
C SER A 313 -0.46 -16.07 8.53
N GLY A 314 -0.88 -15.76 9.76
CA GLY A 314 -0.29 -14.67 10.56
C GLY A 314 1.19 -14.91 10.89
N LEU A 315 1.58 -16.15 11.14
CA LEU A 315 2.99 -16.49 11.32
C LEU A 315 3.75 -16.51 9.98
N LEU A 316 3.15 -17.10 8.96
CA LEU A 316 3.75 -17.29 7.64
C LEU A 316 4.09 -15.95 6.98
N VAL A 317 3.25 -14.93 7.10
CA VAL A 317 3.54 -13.60 6.53
C VAL A 317 4.79 -12.98 7.19
N CYS A 318 4.97 -13.16 8.50
CA CYS A 318 6.15 -12.66 9.21
C CYS A 318 7.43 -13.35 8.74
N PHE A 319 7.40 -14.69 8.69
CA PHE A 319 8.54 -15.47 8.23
C PHE A 319 8.84 -15.24 6.76
N GLY A 320 7.82 -15.05 5.93
CA GLY A 320 7.93 -14.74 4.51
C GLY A 320 8.69 -13.44 4.26
N VAL A 321 8.31 -12.35 4.94
CA VAL A 321 9.03 -11.07 4.85
C VAL A 321 10.49 -11.24 5.30
N TRP A 322 10.73 -11.97 6.39
CA TRP A 322 12.09 -12.18 6.89
C TRP A 322 12.94 -13.05 5.97
N LEU A 323 12.35 -14.05 5.32
CA LEU A 323 13.03 -14.85 4.31
C LEU A 323 13.52 -13.95 3.17
N LEU A 324 12.65 -13.06 2.68
CA LEU A 324 13.00 -12.13 1.59
C LEU A 324 14.11 -11.15 2.02
N ASP A 325 13.96 -10.49 3.16
CA ASP A 325 14.90 -9.46 3.62
C ASP A 325 16.24 -10.04 4.10
N TYR A 326 16.22 -11.09 4.92
CA TYR A 326 17.43 -11.59 5.56
C TYR A 326 18.18 -12.63 4.75
N LYS A 327 17.49 -13.41 3.91
CA LYS A 327 18.10 -14.53 3.15
C LYS A 327 18.13 -14.29 1.66
N LEU A 328 16.99 -14.02 1.02
CA LEU A 328 16.92 -13.93 -0.45
C LEU A 328 17.37 -12.58 -1.00
N LYS A 329 17.43 -11.54 -0.15
CA LYS A 329 17.78 -10.15 -0.52
C LYS A 329 16.87 -9.58 -1.61
N VAL A 330 15.60 -9.98 -1.58
CA VAL A 330 14.54 -9.44 -2.45
C VAL A 330 13.82 -8.35 -1.68
N ASP A 331 13.78 -7.14 -2.24
CA ASP A 331 13.10 -6.00 -1.63
C ASP A 331 11.67 -5.88 -2.16
N ASP A 332 10.74 -6.18 -1.26
CA ASP A 332 9.30 -6.06 -1.46
C ASP A 332 8.76 -4.92 -0.58
N PRO A 333 8.50 -3.72 -1.14
CA PRO A 333 8.06 -2.55 -0.40
C PRO A 333 6.79 -2.74 0.42
N VAL A 334 5.85 -3.55 -0.05
CA VAL A 334 4.52 -3.69 0.57
C VAL A 334 4.35 -5.02 1.28
N GLY A 335 5.22 -6.00 1.02
CA GLY A 335 5.12 -7.37 1.55
C GLY A 335 4.18 -8.25 0.73
N ALA A 336 3.93 -7.89 -0.54
CA ALA A 336 3.00 -8.58 -1.43
C ALA A 336 3.39 -10.05 -1.66
N VAL A 337 4.67 -10.39 -1.76
CA VAL A 337 5.11 -11.78 -1.93
C VAL A 337 4.72 -12.62 -0.70
N ALA A 338 4.93 -12.09 0.51
CA ALA A 338 4.58 -12.82 1.73
C ALA A 338 3.06 -12.96 1.90
N VAL A 339 2.32 -11.91 1.56
CA VAL A 339 0.85 -11.88 1.62
C VAL A 339 0.21 -12.76 0.55
N HIS A 340 0.73 -12.76 -0.67
CA HIS A 340 0.05 -13.38 -1.81
C HIS A 340 0.66 -14.73 -2.21
N PHE A 341 1.99 -14.82 -2.36
CA PHE A 341 2.62 -16.07 -2.80
C PHE A 341 2.55 -17.15 -1.72
N PHE A 342 3.18 -16.89 -0.56
CA PHE A 342 3.27 -17.92 0.48
C PHE A 342 1.89 -18.30 1.04
N ASN A 343 1.02 -17.32 1.25
CA ASN A 343 -0.33 -17.58 1.74
C ASN A 343 -1.28 -18.09 0.66
N GLY A 344 -1.05 -17.79 -0.62
CA GLY A 344 -1.80 -18.39 -1.74
C GLY A 344 -1.48 -19.88 -1.89
N VAL A 345 -0.20 -20.25 -1.79
CA VAL A 345 0.23 -21.66 -1.68
C VAL A 345 -0.42 -22.33 -0.47
N TRP A 346 -0.33 -21.70 0.71
CA TRP A 346 -0.92 -22.24 1.94
C TRP A 346 -2.43 -22.45 1.82
N GLY A 347 -3.17 -21.46 1.35
CA GLY A 347 -4.62 -21.55 1.18
C GLY A 347 -5.05 -22.67 0.25
N SER A 348 -4.32 -22.83 -0.87
CA SER A 348 -4.59 -23.89 -1.84
C SER A 348 -4.35 -25.28 -1.24
N LEU A 349 -3.28 -25.46 -0.46
CA LEU A 349 -3.05 -26.71 0.27
C LEU A 349 -4.07 -26.93 1.39
N ALA A 350 -4.52 -25.85 2.04
CA ALA A 350 -5.49 -25.90 3.12
C ALA A 350 -6.84 -26.49 2.69
N VAL A 351 -7.26 -26.32 1.43
CA VAL A 351 -8.42 -27.04 0.86
C VAL A 351 -8.28 -28.55 1.04
N GLY A 352 -7.14 -29.12 0.64
CA GLY A 352 -6.88 -30.55 0.73
C GLY A 352 -6.75 -31.08 2.16
N LEU A 353 -6.61 -30.19 3.14
CA LEU A 353 -6.51 -30.51 4.56
C LEU A 353 -7.86 -30.37 5.28
N PHE A 354 -8.54 -29.24 5.09
CA PHE A 354 -9.64 -28.76 5.93
C PHE A 354 -11.01 -28.76 5.26
N ALA A 355 -11.13 -29.16 3.98
CA ALA A 355 -12.45 -29.29 3.36
C ALA A 355 -13.33 -30.31 4.12
N THR A 356 -14.55 -29.93 4.47
CA THR A 356 -15.39 -30.67 5.43
C THR A 356 -16.25 -31.77 4.80
N GLY A 357 -16.37 -31.79 3.47
CA GLY A 357 -17.36 -32.61 2.75
C GLY A 357 -18.77 -32.05 2.73
N LYS A 358 -19.04 -30.92 3.41
CA LYS A 358 -20.35 -30.26 3.47
C LYS A 358 -20.40 -28.90 2.78
N GLY A 359 -19.26 -28.44 2.29
CA GLY A 359 -19.14 -27.19 1.55
C GLY A 359 -19.71 -27.25 0.15
N GLN A 360 -19.70 -26.10 -0.52
CA GLN A 360 -20.29 -25.95 -1.85
C GLN A 360 -19.70 -26.91 -2.89
N ASN A 361 -18.40 -27.24 -2.80
CA ASN A 361 -17.75 -28.15 -3.75
C ASN A 361 -17.91 -29.63 -3.37
N GLY A 362 -18.44 -29.94 -2.18
CA GLY A 362 -18.69 -31.31 -1.72
C GLY A 362 -17.44 -32.17 -1.53
N ILE A 363 -16.25 -31.56 -1.49
CA ILE A 363 -14.97 -32.27 -1.32
C ILE A 363 -14.60 -32.44 0.14
N THR A 364 -13.91 -33.54 0.45
CA THR A 364 -13.44 -33.83 1.82
C THR A 364 -11.91 -33.84 1.87
N GLY A 365 -11.36 -33.07 2.79
CA GLY A 365 -9.93 -32.96 3.05
C GLY A 365 -9.41 -34.06 4.00
N LEU A 366 -8.09 -34.12 4.13
CA LEU A 366 -7.40 -35.15 4.90
C LEU A 366 -7.85 -35.20 6.36
N PHE A 367 -7.99 -34.06 7.03
CA PHE A 367 -8.36 -33.99 8.46
C PHE A 367 -9.84 -34.28 8.74
N TYR A 368 -10.66 -34.32 7.69
CA TYR A 368 -12.08 -34.68 7.75
C TYR A 368 -12.36 -36.09 7.21
N GLY A 369 -11.31 -36.90 6.95
CA GLY A 369 -11.43 -38.30 6.55
C GLY A 369 -11.43 -38.54 5.03
N GLY A 370 -11.16 -37.52 4.21
CA GLY A 370 -11.11 -37.64 2.74
C GLY A 370 -9.84 -38.32 2.18
N GLY A 371 -8.87 -38.65 3.05
CA GLY A 371 -7.59 -39.25 2.64
C GLY A 371 -6.67 -38.28 1.89
N PHE A 372 -5.65 -38.81 1.23
CA PHE A 372 -4.60 -38.00 0.56
C PHE A 372 -4.97 -37.55 -0.86
N LYS A 373 -6.11 -38.00 -1.42
CA LYS A 373 -6.47 -37.74 -2.82
C LYS A 373 -6.60 -36.23 -3.08
N GLN A 374 -7.43 -35.54 -2.29
CA GLN A 374 -7.66 -34.10 -2.49
C GLN A 374 -6.38 -33.30 -2.26
N LEU A 375 -5.62 -33.60 -1.20
CA LEU A 375 -4.33 -32.96 -0.95
C LEU A 375 -3.34 -33.15 -2.10
N GLY A 376 -3.29 -34.34 -2.70
CA GLY A 376 -2.47 -34.63 -3.86
C GLY A 376 -2.86 -33.82 -5.10
N ILE A 377 -4.16 -33.66 -5.35
CA ILE A 377 -4.68 -32.82 -6.44
C ILE A 377 -4.32 -31.34 -6.20
N GLN A 378 -4.51 -30.84 -4.97
CA GLN A 378 -4.14 -29.47 -4.62
C GLN A 378 -2.64 -29.20 -4.81
N LEU A 379 -1.78 -30.16 -4.40
CA LEU A 379 -0.34 -30.06 -4.61
C LEU A 379 0.03 -30.05 -6.10
N LEU A 380 -0.60 -30.91 -6.90
CA LEU A 380 -0.39 -30.95 -8.34
C LEU A 380 -0.78 -29.61 -9.00
N GLY A 381 -1.93 -29.04 -8.64
CA GLY A 381 -2.37 -27.74 -9.14
C GLY A 381 -1.40 -26.62 -8.79
N VAL A 382 -1.02 -26.51 -7.51
CA VAL A 382 -0.04 -25.52 -7.02
C VAL A 382 1.27 -25.61 -7.81
N VAL A 383 1.85 -26.80 -7.94
CA VAL A 383 3.13 -27.01 -8.65
C VAL A 383 3.01 -26.67 -10.14
N SER A 384 1.92 -27.07 -10.78
CA SER A 384 1.73 -26.88 -12.23
C SER A 384 1.55 -25.40 -12.58
N VAL A 385 0.70 -24.69 -11.83
CA VAL A 385 0.48 -23.26 -12.01
C VAL A 385 1.71 -22.45 -11.63
N CYS A 386 2.43 -22.84 -10.56
CA CYS A 386 3.73 -22.24 -10.21
C CYS A 386 4.74 -22.39 -11.36
N ALA A 387 4.87 -23.60 -11.93
CA ALA A 387 5.83 -23.85 -12.99
C ALA A 387 5.52 -23.03 -14.24
N PHE A 388 4.25 -22.99 -14.65
CA PHE A 388 3.80 -22.18 -15.78
C PHE A 388 4.05 -20.68 -15.55
N THR A 389 3.63 -20.15 -14.39
CA THR A 389 3.82 -18.75 -14.02
C THR A 389 5.31 -18.40 -13.94
N ALA A 390 6.13 -19.27 -13.33
CA ALA A 390 7.55 -19.02 -13.20
C ALA A 390 8.24 -18.91 -14.56
N VAL A 391 7.94 -19.81 -15.48
CA VAL A 391 8.53 -19.80 -16.83
C VAL A 391 8.08 -18.57 -17.61
N THR A 392 6.76 -18.35 -17.71
CA THR A 392 6.21 -17.26 -18.52
C THR A 392 6.62 -15.89 -17.98
N MET A 393 6.55 -15.69 -16.66
CA MET A 393 6.88 -14.39 -16.07
C MET A 393 8.37 -14.11 -16.00
N PHE A 394 9.20 -15.14 -15.80
CA PHE A 394 10.65 -14.98 -15.94
C PHE A 394 11.00 -14.54 -17.36
N LEU A 395 10.45 -15.18 -18.39
CA LEU A 395 10.68 -14.82 -19.79
C LEU A 395 10.22 -13.38 -20.08
N THR A 396 9.02 -13.00 -19.64
CA THR A 396 8.48 -11.64 -19.81
C THR A 396 9.42 -10.59 -19.21
N PHE A 397 9.80 -10.72 -17.94
CA PHE A 397 10.70 -9.77 -17.30
C PHE A 397 12.13 -9.84 -17.86
N TYR A 398 12.58 -11.01 -18.32
CA TYR A 398 13.89 -11.18 -18.95
C TYR A 398 13.96 -10.40 -20.27
N ILE A 399 12.94 -10.52 -21.11
CA ILE A 399 12.84 -9.80 -22.38
C ILE A 399 12.77 -8.30 -22.11
N LEU A 400 11.90 -7.84 -21.20
CA LEU A 400 11.80 -6.43 -20.83
C LEU A 400 13.14 -5.86 -20.33
N LYS A 401 13.84 -6.62 -19.48
CA LYS A 401 15.14 -6.21 -18.93
C LYS A 401 16.22 -6.01 -20.00
N HIS A 402 16.21 -6.81 -21.06
CA HIS A 402 17.23 -6.74 -22.13
C HIS A 402 16.82 -5.91 -23.35
N THR A 403 15.59 -5.39 -23.39
CA THR A 403 15.09 -4.57 -24.51
C THR A 403 14.94 -3.11 -24.11
N ILE A 404 13.94 -2.78 -23.31
CA ILE A 404 13.62 -1.40 -22.89
C ILE A 404 14.15 -1.07 -21.48
N GLY A 405 14.51 -2.09 -20.72
CA GLY A 405 15.04 -2.02 -19.36
C GLY A 405 13.94 -1.98 -18.29
N LEU A 406 14.09 -2.82 -17.26
CA LEU A 406 13.08 -3.00 -16.21
C LEU A 406 13.16 -1.96 -15.08
N ARG A 407 14.37 -1.47 -14.78
CA ARG A 407 14.64 -0.56 -13.66
C ARG A 407 14.81 0.87 -14.14
N ALA A 408 14.25 1.83 -13.41
CA ALA A 408 14.56 3.25 -13.58
C ALA A 408 16.06 3.52 -13.33
N SER A 409 16.58 4.61 -13.88
CA SER A 409 17.95 5.02 -13.62
C SER A 409 18.15 5.36 -12.13
N ARG A 410 19.42 5.34 -11.71
CA ARG A 410 19.78 5.68 -10.31
C ARG A 410 19.30 7.08 -9.93
N GLU A 411 19.42 8.04 -10.83
CA GLU A 411 19.00 9.42 -10.60
C GLU A 411 17.48 9.52 -10.46
N GLU A 412 16.72 8.89 -11.36
CA GLU A 412 15.25 8.87 -11.32
C GLU A 412 14.72 8.21 -10.04
N GLU A 413 15.30 7.09 -9.61
CA GLU A 413 14.90 6.43 -8.36
C GLU A 413 15.19 7.28 -7.12
N LEU A 414 16.30 8.04 -7.12
CA LEU A 414 16.65 8.94 -6.02
C LEU A 414 15.76 10.18 -6.01
N LYS A 415 15.40 10.73 -7.17
CA LYS A 415 14.49 11.87 -7.30
C LYS A 415 13.03 11.51 -7.00
N GLY A 416 12.57 10.35 -7.44
CA GLY A 416 11.19 9.89 -7.34
C GLY A 416 10.50 9.83 -8.69
N LEU A 417 9.77 8.73 -8.94
CA LEU A 417 9.16 8.44 -10.25
C LEU A 417 7.96 9.33 -10.58
N ASP A 418 7.37 10.01 -9.59
CA ASP A 418 6.31 10.98 -9.82
C ASP A 418 6.82 12.12 -10.71
N THR A 419 7.96 12.70 -10.35
CA THR A 419 8.53 13.82 -11.10
C THR A 419 9.16 13.36 -12.41
N THR A 420 9.83 12.21 -12.43
CA THR A 420 10.63 11.81 -13.60
C THR A 420 9.84 11.07 -14.67
N GLU A 421 8.81 10.29 -14.31
CA GLU A 421 7.99 9.56 -15.30
C GLU A 421 6.64 10.23 -15.57
N HIS A 422 6.09 10.98 -14.61
CA HIS A 422 4.76 11.58 -14.73
C HIS A 422 4.77 13.10 -14.77
N GLY A 423 5.94 13.74 -14.67
CA GLY A 423 6.05 15.20 -14.62
C GLY A 423 5.32 15.82 -13.42
N LEU A 424 5.03 15.03 -12.39
CA LEU A 424 4.25 15.41 -11.22
C LEU A 424 5.22 15.88 -10.11
N PRO A 425 5.23 17.18 -9.75
CA PRO A 425 6.14 17.70 -8.72
C PRO A 425 5.88 17.09 -7.35
N SER A 426 4.60 16.88 -7.01
CA SER A 426 4.15 16.22 -5.79
C SER A 426 2.74 15.68 -5.99
N SER A 427 2.50 14.45 -5.52
CA SER A 427 1.14 13.87 -5.45
C SER A 427 0.27 14.49 -4.35
N TYR A 428 0.83 15.38 -3.53
CA TYR A 428 0.16 16.03 -2.41
C TYR A 428 0.04 17.55 -2.59
N ALA A 429 0.38 18.08 -3.76
CA ALA A 429 0.47 19.52 -4.03
C ALA A 429 1.29 20.23 -2.93
N ASP A 430 0.69 21.22 -2.25
CA ASP A 430 1.33 22.05 -1.21
C ASP A 430 1.44 21.37 0.17
N PHE A 431 0.96 20.13 0.31
CA PHE A 431 1.08 19.39 1.56
C PHE A 431 2.51 18.89 1.74
N VAL A 432 3.28 19.55 2.61
CA VAL A 432 4.62 19.09 2.99
C VAL A 432 4.48 17.94 3.99
N ILE A 433 4.70 16.71 3.53
CA ILE A 433 4.84 15.56 4.43
C ILE A 433 6.18 15.74 5.16
N ALA A 434 6.14 15.90 6.48
CA ALA A 434 7.26 16.23 7.35
C ALA A 434 8.48 15.26 7.32
N GLY A 435 8.49 14.26 6.43
CA GLY A 435 9.56 13.26 6.28
C GLY A 435 10.46 13.42 5.04
N ASP A 436 10.08 14.19 4.01
CA ASP A 436 10.86 14.26 2.76
C ASP A 436 12.16 15.07 2.89
N SER A 437 12.26 15.94 3.89
CA SER A 437 13.46 16.76 4.12
C SER A 437 14.67 16.00 4.68
N VAL A 438 14.55 14.71 5.03
CA VAL A 438 15.62 13.95 5.71
C VAL A 438 16.18 12.79 4.88
N TYR A 439 15.49 12.32 3.83
CA TYR A 439 15.94 11.18 3.01
C TYR A 439 16.56 11.55 1.66
N SER A 440 16.53 12.83 1.29
CA SER A 440 17.41 13.37 0.26
C SER A 440 18.83 13.42 0.82
N GLY A 441 19.62 12.37 0.55
CA GLY A 441 21.05 12.39 0.84
C GLY A 441 21.68 13.65 0.26
N SER A 442 22.43 14.36 1.10
CA SER A 442 23.23 15.51 0.68
C SER A 442 24.24 15.08 -0.38
N SER A 443 23.89 15.18 -1.65
CA SER A 443 24.86 15.54 -2.68
C SER A 443 25.07 17.04 -2.54
N ALA A 444 26.24 17.41 -2.04
CA ALA A 444 26.73 18.77 -2.13
C ALA A 444 26.91 19.10 -3.61
N GLU A 445 25.89 19.70 -4.22
CA GLU A 445 25.87 20.49 -5.45
C GLU A 445 24.41 20.61 -5.89
N ASP A 446 23.66 21.52 -5.25
CA ASP A 446 22.43 22.04 -5.85
C ASP A 446 22.49 23.56 -5.71
N THR A 447 22.94 24.19 -6.79
CA THR A 447 22.93 25.64 -6.99
C THR A 447 21.49 26.12 -7.00
N ALA A 448 21.15 26.97 -6.03
CA ALA A 448 19.88 27.68 -5.99
C ALA A 448 19.63 28.45 -7.29
N VAL A 449 18.53 28.12 -7.97
CA VAL A 449 17.94 28.98 -9.01
C VAL A 449 17.40 30.22 -8.29
N VAL A 450 18.07 31.35 -8.52
CA VAL A 450 17.63 32.67 -8.07
C VAL A 450 16.40 33.07 -8.91
N THR A 451 15.21 32.90 -8.34
CA THR A 451 14.00 33.57 -8.86
C THR A 451 14.11 35.06 -8.52
N THR A 452 14.20 35.88 -9.55
CA THR A 452 14.21 37.34 -9.45
C THR A 452 12.89 37.83 -8.84
N ALA A 453 12.99 38.57 -7.74
CA ALA A 453 11.87 39.25 -7.10
C ALA A 453 11.18 40.24 -8.06
N ALA A 454 9.84 40.36 -7.92
CA ALA A 454 9.02 41.28 -8.70
C ALA A 454 9.34 42.77 -8.41
N PRO A 455 9.13 43.69 -9.37
CA PRO A 455 9.40 45.12 -9.19
C PRO A 455 8.50 45.76 -8.12
N VAL A 456 9.08 46.62 -7.29
CA VAL A 456 8.45 47.34 -6.17
C VAL A 456 7.58 48.51 -6.65
N GLU A 457 6.56 48.28 -7.49
CA GLU A 457 5.68 49.37 -7.95
C GLU A 457 4.17 49.18 -7.69
N THR A 458 3.76 48.17 -6.93
CA THR A 458 2.36 48.10 -6.47
C THR A 458 2.26 47.67 -5.01
N SER A 459 2.52 48.61 -4.11
CA SER A 459 2.03 48.52 -2.73
C SER A 459 1.89 49.93 -2.14
N VAL A 460 0.72 50.17 -1.52
CA VAL A 460 0.27 51.26 -0.64
C VAL A 460 1.34 52.31 -0.26
N PRO A 461 1.07 53.63 -0.37
CA PRO A 461 2.07 54.67 -0.21
C PRO A 461 2.76 54.60 1.16
N VAL A 462 4.06 54.28 1.14
CA VAL A 462 4.97 54.39 2.28
C VAL A 462 5.40 55.86 2.37
N GLN A 463 5.14 56.51 3.51
CA GLN A 463 5.73 57.81 3.80
C GLN A 463 7.24 57.61 4.00
N HIS A 464 8.04 58.03 3.01
CA HIS A 464 9.48 58.13 3.18
C HIS A 464 9.79 59.21 4.23
N VAL A 465 10.27 58.79 5.40
CA VAL A 465 10.91 59.71 6.34
C VAL A 465 12.25 60.12 5.73
N SER A 466 12.32 61.32 5.18
CA SER A 466 13.58 61.91 4.75
C SER A 466 14.41 62.28 5.98
N LYS A 467 15.54 61.60 6.18
CA LYS A 467 16.67 62.20 6.90
C LYS A 467 17.95 62.05 6.11
N ALA A 468 18.52 63.22 5.85
CA ALA A 468 19.81 63.43 5.27
C ALA A 468 20.90 62.65 6.02
N ARG A 469 21.90 62.21 5.26
CA ARG A 469 23.17 61.66 5.71
C ARG A 469 23.80 62.57 6.76
N ALA A 470 23.72 62.17 8.03
CA ALA A 470 24.68 62.55 9.05
C ALA A 470 25.73 61.42 9.15
N PRO A 471 27.02 61.74 9.32
CA PRO A 471 28.04 60.73 9.56
C PRO A 471 27.79 60.08 10.92
N ILE A 472 27.70 58.74 10.93
CA ILE A 472 27.82 57.80 12.05
C ILE A 472 27.58 58.43 13.44
N SER A 473 26.42 58.18 14.03
CA SER A 473 26.39 58.01 15.48
C SER A 473 26.61 56.52 15.74
N ASP A 474 27.61 56.18 16.57
CA ASP A 474 27.59 54.94 17.34
C ASP A 474 26.22 54.83 18.00
N SER A 475 25.30 54.07 17.41
CA SER A 475 24.46 53.25 18.26
C SER A 475 25.31 52.01 18.51
N ASP A 476 26.06 52.01 19.60
CA ASP A 476 26.70 50.83 20.24
C ASP A 476 25.67 49.74 20.62
N VAL A 477 24.51 49.70 19.96
CA VAL A 477 23.42 48.80 20.24
C VAL A 477 23.66 47.54 19.42
N LYS A 478 24.44 46.65 20.03
CA LYS A 478 24.75 45.32 19.52
C LYS A 478 23.45 44.59 19.13
N MET A 479 23.30 44.29 17.84
CA MET A 479 22.22 43.42 17.35
C MET A 479 22.65 41.96 17.49
N THR A 480 21.80 41.15 18.10
CA THR A 480 22.12 39.76 18.39
C THR A 480 20.99 38.85 17.95
N LYS A 481 21.33 37.79 17.23
CA LYS A 481 20.40 36.71 16.88
C LYS A 481 20.48 35.62 17.94
N VAL A 482 19.33 35.20 18.44
CA VAL A 482 19.18 34.12 19.40
C VAL A 482 18.37 33.00 18.75
N ASP A 483 19.00 31.85 18.55
CA ASP A 483 18.35 30.63 18.06
C ASP A 483 18.08 29.69 19.25
N ILE A 484 16.81 29.42 19.51
CA ILE A 484 16.36 28.56 20.59
C ILE A 484 15.78 27.29 19.98
N ILE A 485 16.45 26.15 20.17
CA ILE A 485 15.94 24.84 19.76
C ILE A 485 15.42 24.12 20.99
N ALA A 486 14.11 23.88 21.06
CA ALA A 486 13.46 23.32 22.25
C ALA A 486 12.44 22.22 21.91
N ASN A 487 11.89 21.56 22.94
CA ASN A 487 10.75 20.66 22.78
C ASN A 487 9.53 21.43 22.26
N GLN A 488 8.82 20.87 21.27
CA GLN A 488 7.62 21.46 20.66
C GLN A 488 6.54 21.79 21.70
N GLU A 489 6.34 20.95 22.71
CA GLU A 489 5.35 21.19 23.78
C GLU A 489 5.62 22.45 24.61
N LYS A 490 6.88 22.90 24.65
CA LYS A 490 7.29 24.09 25.41
C LYS A 490 7.19 25.38 24.60
N PHE A 491 6.82 25.31 23.31
CA PHE A 491 6.78 26.48 22.45
C PHE A 491 5.84 27.57 22.97
N GLU A 492 4.60 27.23 23.35
CA GLU A 492 3.66 28.26 23.83
C GLU A 492 4.14 28.91 25.13
N VAL A 493 4.73 28.13 26.05
CA VAL A 493 5.32 28.65 27.29
C VAL A 493 6.49 29.59 26.97
N LEU A 494 7.37 29.18 26.06
CA LEU A 494 8.50 29.99 25.62
C LEU A 494 8.04 31.29 24.93
N LYS A 495 7.06 31.21 24.04
CA LYS A 495 6.48 32.35 23.33
C LYS A 495 5.91 33.38 24.31
N HIS A 496 5.08 32.96 25.26
CA HIS A 496 4.53 33.84 26.29
C HIS A 496 5.63 34.48 27.15
N ALA A 497 6.63 33.70 27.54
CA ALA A 497 7.75 34.19 28.34
C ALA A 497 8.57 35.26 27.59
N LEU A 498 8.85 35.04 26.31
CA LEU A 498 9.56 36.01 25.46
C LEU A 498 8.73 37.27 25.19
N SER A 499 7.42 37.13 24.94
CA SER A 499 6.54 38.30 24.76
C SER A 499 6.45 39.15 26.03
N SER A 500 6.53 38.55 27.22
CA SER A 500 6.48 39.27 28.50
C SER A 500 7.66 40.23 28.73
N ILE A 501 8.78 40.02 28.01
CA ILE A 501 9.96 40.89 28.06
C ILE A 501 10.07 41.83 26.85
N GLY A 502 9.01 41.94 26.05
CA GLY A 502 8.93 42.88 24.93
C GLY A 502 9.44 42.34 23.59
N ILE A 503 9.56 41.02 23.41
CA ILE A 503 9.83 40.42 22.10
C ILE A 503 8.52 40.35 21.30
N THR A 504 8.43 41.18 20.26
CA THR A 504 7.25 41.29 19.38
C THR A 504 7.38 40.46 18.09
N GLY A 505 8.60 40.30 17.57
CA GLY A 505 8.90 39.51 16.38
C GLY A 505 9.70 38.25 16.69
N MET A 506 9.28 37.11 16.12
CA MET A 506 10.06 35.86 16.13
C MET A 506 9.75 35.05 14.87
N THR A 507 10.75 34.36 14.34
CA THR A 507 10.59 33.38 13.27
C THR A 507 10.60 31.98 13.88
N VAL A 508 9.65 31.15 13.50
CA VAL A 508 9.47 29.82 14.10
C VAL A 508 9.53 28.78 12.99
N SER A 509 10.34 27.75 13.18
CA SER A 509 10.50 26.64 12.24
C SER A 509 10.42 25.30 12.97
N HIS A 510 9.69 24.35 12.39
CA HIS A 510 9.76 22.96 12.83
C HIS A 510 11.06 22.33 12.35
N VAL A 511 11.85 21.78 13.26
CA VAL A 511 13.13 21.14 12.95
C VAL A 511 13.21 19.76 13.60
N MET A 512 14.11 18.92 13.09
CA MET A 512 14.34 17.56 13.60
C MET A 512 15.75 17.49 14.20
N GLY A 513 15.90 16.97 15.42
CA GLY A 513 17.20 16.86 16.07
C GLY A 513 17.26 15.79 17.17
N CYS A 514 18.42 15.19 17.39
CA CYS A 514 18.67 14.31 18.55
C CYS A 514 20.01 14.66 19.22
N GLY A 515 20.03 14.65 20.56
CA GLY A 515 21.26 14.81 21.36
C GLY A 515 21.80 13.46 21.85
N MET A 516 22.29 13.38 23.10
CA MET A 516 22.68 12.11 23.74
C MET A 516 21.51 11.15 24.02
N GLN A 517 20.27 11.59 23.77
CA GLN A 517 19.11 10.71 23.70
C GLN A 517 19.26 9.82 22.47
N LYS A 518 19.88 8.64 22.65
CA LYS A 518 19.73 7.56 21.69
C LYS A 518 18.22 7.27 21.63
N GLY A 519 17.58 7.60 20.52
CA GLY A 519 16.19 7.22 20.30
C GLY A 519 16.05 5.72 20.56
N SER A 520 14.98 5.30 21.23
CA SER A 520 14.69 3.88 21.44
C SER A 520 14.72 3.17 20.08
N THR A 521 15.39 2.02 19.99
CA THR A 521 15.38 1.20 18.77
C THR A 521 13.94 0.79 18.48
N GLU A 522 13.36 1.34 17.41
CA GLU A 522 12.05 0.94 16.90
C GLU A 522 12.22 -0.13 15.81
N PHE A 523 11.19 -0.93 15.56
CA PHE A 523 11.19 -1.94 14.50
C PHE A 523 10.10 -1.60 13.48
N TYR A 524 10.42 -1.80 12.20
CA TYR A 524 9.46 -1.75 11.09
C TYR A 524 9.57 -3.05 10.31
N ARG A 525 8.51 -3.85 10.31
CA ARG A 525 8.46 -5.17 9.65
C ARG A 525 9.59 -6.11 10.09
N GLY A 526 9.97 -6.02 11.37
CA GLY A 526 11.05 -6.82 11.95
C GLY A 526 12.47 -6.38 11.56
N VAL A 527 12.63 -5.21 10.95
CA VAL A 527 13.93 -4.57 10.71
C VAL A 527 14.10 -3.39 11.69
N PRO A 528 15.24 -3.27 12.40
CA PRO A 528 15.47 -2.14 13.30
C PRO A 528 15.58 -0.84 12.49
N VAL A 529 14.89 0.20 12.96
CA VAL A 529 14.93 1.56 12.42
C VAL A 529 16.08 2.32 13.11
N GLU A 530 16.94 2.99 12.34
CA GLU A 530 18.00 3.84 12.91
C GLU A 530 17.39 5.00 13.73
N ALA A 531 18.08 5.43 14.78
CA ALA A 531 17.54 6.35 15.78
C ALA A 531 16.94 7.62 15.14
N ARG A 532 15.63 7.82 15.36
CA ARG A 532 14.86 8.92 14.77
C ARG A 532 15.30 10.27 15.37
N LEU A 533 15.50 11.26 14.51
CA LEU A 533 15.56 12.66 14.95
C LEU A 533 14.22 13.01 15.61
N LEU A 534 14.23 13.71 16.74
CA LEU A 534 13.00 14.09 17.43
C LEU A 534 12.50 15.44 16.89
N PRO A 535 11.18 15.63 16.73
CA PRO A 535 10.61 16.94 16.46
C PRO A 535 11.00 17.95 17.53
N LYS A 536 11.45 19.12 17.09
CA LYS A 536 11.85 20.25 17.91
C LYS A 536 11.27 21.53 17.30
N MET A 537 11.14 22.55 18.13
CA MET A 537 10.83 23.90 17.67
C MET A 537 12.12 24.72 17.64
N LYS A 538 12.44 25.32 16.49
CA LYS A 538 13.48 26.35 16.37
C LYS A 538 12.81 27.71 16.37
N VAL A 539 13.13 28.54 17.36
CA VAL A 539 12.70 29.94 17.46
C VAL A 539 13.91 30.82 17.22
N GLU A 540 13.83 31.66 16.20
CA GLU A 540 14.89 32.59 15.82
C GLU A 540 14.40 34.01 16.08
N ILE A 541 15.21 34.78 16.81
CA ILE A 541 14.86 36.12 17.26
C ILE A 541 16.07 37.01 17.05
N VAL A 542 15.87 38.22 16.52
CA VAL A 542 16.92 39.24 16.50
C VAL A 542 16.54 40.34 17.48
N VAL A 543 17.43 40.66 18.40
CA VAL A 543 17.18 41.63 19.48
C VAL A 543 18.26 42.72 19.50
N CYS A 544 17.83 43.93 19.84
CA CYS A 544 18.70 45.10 20.01
C CYS A 544 18.40 45.84 21.34
N LYS A 545 17.12 46.13 21.63
CA LYS A 545 16.68 46.86 22.83
C LYS A 545 16.60 45.99 24.08
N VAL A 546 16.21 44.72 23.92
CA VAL A 546 16.10 43.77 25.02
C VAL A 546 17.48 43.12 25.23
N PRO A 547 18.06 43.17 26.45
CA PRO A 547 19.35 42.55 26.72
C PRO A 547 19.33 41.05 26.41
N VAL A 548 20.37 40.56 25.72
CA VAL A 548 20.47 39.16 25.29
C VAL A 548 20.48 38.23 26.49
N GLU A 549 21.14 38.62 27.58
CA GLU A 549 21.20 37.86 28.83
C GLU A 549 19.80 37.62 29.39
N LYS A 550 18.92 38.63 29.30
CA LYS A 550 17.53 38.55 29.74
C LYS A 550 16.73 37.59 28.87
N VAL A 551 16.95 37.60 27.55
CA VAL A 551 16.32 36.64 26.60
C VAL A 551 16.76 35.21 26.92
N VAL A 552 18.06 34.99 27.13
CA VAL A 552 18.63 33.68 27.48
C VAL A 552 18.11 33.19 28.82
N GLU A 553 18.06 34.05 29.85
CA GLU A 553 17.57 33.70 31.18
C GLU A 553 16.10 33.28 31.14
N VAL A 554 15.26 34.08 30.49
CA VAL A 554 13.82 33.80 30.35
C VAL A 554 13.59 32.52 29.56
N ALA A 555 14.31 32.32 28.46
CA ALA A 555 14.24 31.09 27.68
C ALA A 555 14.69 29.87 28.50
N LYS A 556 15.78 29.96 29.26
CA LYS A 556 16.21 28.89 30.16
C LYS A 556 15.15 28.56 31.19
N ASN A 557 14.56 29.56 31.85
CA ASN A 557 13.54 29.35 32.88
C ASN A 557 12.25 28.74 32.30
N ALA A 558 11.84 29.16 31.11
CA ALA A 558 10.66 28.64 30.42
C ALA A 558 10.85 27.17 29.96
N LEU A 559 12.06 26.81 29.55
CA LEU A 559 12.36 25.51 28.96
C LEU A 559 12.86 24.46 29.95
N TYR A 560 13.44 24.87 31.08
CA TYR A 560 14.07 23.96 32.03
C TYR A 560 13.04 23.06 32.73
N THR A 561 13.21 21.75 32.58
CA THR A 561 12.44 20.71 33.27
C THR A 561 13.31 19.81 34.13
N GLY A 562 14.64 19.97 34.06
CA GLY A 562 15.62 19.10 34.73
C GLY A 562 15.78 17.74 34.04
N LYS A 563 15.19 17.55 32.87
CA LYS A 563 15.30 16.32 32.06
C LYS A 563 16.19 16.56 30.85
N ILE A 564 16.78 15.48 30.33
CA ILE A 564 17.51 15.55 29.07
C ILE A 564 16.54 15.98 27.96
N GLY A 565 16.94 16.92 27.11
CA GLY A 565 16.18 17.34 25.92
C GLY A 565 15.43 18.67 26.02
N ASP A 566 15.63 19.44 27.09
CA ASP A 566 15.02 20.76 27.31
C ASP A 566 15.32 21.78 26.19
N GLY A 567 16.52 21.72 25.60
CA GLY A 567 16.86 22.50 24.41
C GLY A 567 18.31 22.98 24.37
N LYS A 568 18.61 23.79 23.35
CA LYS A 568 19.88 24.53 23.19
C LYS A 568 19.58 25.95 22.75
N ILE A 569 20.38 26.89 23.23
CA ILE A 569 20.31 28.30 22.83
C ILE A 569 21.64 28.65 22.19
N PHE A 570 21.59 29.21 21.00
CA PHE A 570 22.75 29.73 20.27
C PHE A 570 22.61 31.23 20.13
N VAL A 571 23.73 31.94 20.25
CA VAL A 571 23.79 33.39 20.22
C VAL A 571 24.79 33.78 19.14
N TYR A 572 24.36 34.63 18.21
CA TYR A 572 25.15 35.08 17.07
C TYR A 572 25.11 36.61 16.98
N ASP A 573 26.21 37.20 16.52
CA ASP A 573 26.26 38.63 16.21
C ASP A 573 25.57 38.87 14.86
N VAL A 574 24.76 39.92 14.77
CA VAL A 574 24.10 40.35 13.54
C VAL A 574 24.75 41.63 13.05
N GLU A 575 25.29 41.59 11.84
CA GLU A 575 25.95 42.75 11.22
C GLU A 575 24.95 43.85 10.87
N ASN A 576 23.82 43.49 10.25
CA ASN A 576 22.77 44.44 9.88
C ASN A 576 21.39 43.77 9.78
N VAL A 577 20.33 44.57 9.94
CA VAL A 577 18.93 44.19 9.69
C VAL A 577 18.32 45.25 8.78
N ILE A 578 17.59 44.86 7.73
CA ILE A 578 17.03 45.80 6.75
C ILE A 578 15.52 45.57 6.66
N LYS A 579 14.72 46.59 6.99
CA LYS A 579 13.26 46.55 6.86
C LYS A 579 12.87 46.88 5.42
N VAL A 580 12.51 45.85 4.66
CA VAL A 580 12.25 45.94 3.21
C VAL A 580 11.23 47.04 2.85
N ARG A 581 10.17 47.21 3.66
CA ARG A 581 9.09 48.17 3.39
C ARG A 581 9.55 49.63 3.44
N THR A 582 10.41 49.98 4.38
CA THR A 582 10.77 51.38 4.69
C THR A 582 12.22 51.71 4.31
N GLY A 583 13.04 50.69 4.06
CA GLY A 583 14.48 50.84 3.85
C GLY A 583 15.25 51.18 5.14
N GLU A 584 14.60 51.13 6.30
CA GLU A 584 15.25 51.32 7.59
C GLU A 584 16.26 50.20 7.83
N GLU A 585 17.41 50.55 8.42
CA GLU A 585 18.48 49.62 8.72
C GLU A 585 18.79 49.53 10.22
N ALA A 586 19.50 48.49 10.61
CA ALA A 586 20.00 48.21 11.95
C ALA A 586 18.91 48.35 13.04
N TYR A 587 19.13 49.24 14.00
CA TYR A 587 18.24 49.44 15.14
C TYR A 587 16.81 49.87 14.72
N GLU A 588 16.70 50.79 13.76
CA GLU A 588 15.43 51.33 13.27
C GLU A 588 14.62 50.26 12.51
N ALA A 589 15.30 49.33 11.84
CA ALA A 589 14.67 48.20 11.17
C ALA A 589 13.94 47.25 12.13
N LEU A 590 14.36 47.20 13.39
CA LEU A 590 13.79 46.35 14.44
C LEU A 590 12.76 47.08 15.33
N GLN A 591 12.56 48.40 15.14
CA GLN A 591 11.52 49.12 15.86
C GLN A 591 10.22 49.11 15.06
N ASP A 592 9.12 48.72 15.71
CA ASP A 592 7.77 48.96 15.22
C ASP A 592 7.36 50.36 15.71
N ASN A 593 7.67 51.39 14.93
CA ASN A 593 7.11 52.73 15.12
C ASN A 593 5.76 52.78 14.39
N ASP A 594 4.73 52.14 14.95
CA ASP A 594 3.32 52.40 14.62
C ASP A 594 2.64 53.14 15.80
#